data_AF-A0A536FP96-F1
#
_entry.id   AF-A0A536FP96-F1
#
_cell.length_a   1.000
_cell.length_b   1.000
_cell.length_c   1.000
_cell.angle_alpha   90.00
_cell.angle_beta   90.00
_cell.angle_gamma   90.00
#
_symmetry.space_group_name_H-M   'P 1'
#
loop_
_entity.id
_entity.type
_entity.pdbx_description
1 polymer ?
#
loop_
_entity_poly.entity_id
_entity_poly.type
_entity_poly.pdbx_seq_one_letter_code
_entity_poly.pdbx_strand_id
1 'polypeptide(L)'
;MGCADAAVVAANCSRESLIAFTNGQTGVTNPERQGLNAAILDGIPPLNILKEIPEQTSQFDYSPLWDIHLETWTNAAVSAGLNVRQTDFSAAAEQVTSGLATGFRAGAQFGPSGFIVNCPVVSLDVNPGG
;
A
#
# COMPACT_ATOMS: atom_id res chain seq x y z
N MET A 1 -22.72 -2.31 2.67
CA MET A 1 -22.10 -0.97 2.63
C MET A 1 -21.14 -0.89 3.81
N GLY A 2 -19.85 -0.73 3.59
CA GLY A 2 -18.83 -0.67 4.64
C GLY A 2 -17.66 0.17 4.15
N CYS A 3 -16.56 0.25 4.90
CA CYS A 3 -15.38 1.04 4.52
C CYS A 3 -14.70 0.65 3.19
N ALA A 4 -15.22 -0.37 2.51
CA ALA A 4 -14.83 -0.72 1.16
C ALA A 4 -15.48 0.17 0.06
N ASP A 5 -16.48 0.98 0.41
CA ASP A 5 -17.16 1.91 -0.50
C ASP A 5 -16.54 3.31 -0.41
N ALA A 6 -16.02 3.83 -1.51
CA ALA A 6 -15.37 5.14 -1.59
C ALA A 6 -16.26 6.29 -1.11
N ALA A 7 -17.59 6.18 -1.27
CA ALA A 7 -18.53 7.19 -0.78
C ALA A 7 -18.72 7.15 0.75
N VAL A 8 -18.39 6.03 1.40
CA VAL A 8 -18.51 5.83 2.86
C VAL A 8 -17.20 6.16 3.58
N VAL A 9 -16.05 5.96 2.93
CA VAL A 9 -14.70 6.27 3.47
C VAL A 9 -14.58 7.73 3.87
N ALA A 10 -15.06 8.66 3.04
CA ALA A 10 -14.98 10.09 3.30
C ALA A 10 -15.85 10.58 4.47
N ALA A 11 -16.80 9.76 4.95
CA ALA A 11 -17.81 10.20 5.90
C ALA A 11 -17.69 9.57 7.30
N ASN A 12 -17.31 8.28 7.46
CA ASN A 12 -17.46 7.58 8.75
C ASN A 12 -16.49 6.39 8.99
N CYS A 13 -15.36 6.28 8.30
CA CYS A 13 -14.47 5.13 8.47
C CYS A 13 -13.18 5.49 9.21
N SER A 14 -13.00 4.91 10.40
CA SER A 14 -11.78 5.00 11.20
C SER A 14 -10.63 4.14 10.64
N ARG A 15 -10.63 3.86 9.34
CA ARG A 15 -9.64 2.99 8.67
C ARG A 15 -8.82 3.82 7.71
N GLU A 16 -7.52 3.65 7.75
CA GLU A 16 -6.61 4.32 6.82
C GLU A 16 -6.33 3.42 5.60
N SER A 17 -5.90 4.01 4.49
CA SER A 17 -5.55 3.26 3.29
C SER A 17 -4.09 2.78 3.32
N LEU A 18 -3.91 1.53 2.90
CA LEU A 18 -2.60 0.94 2.63
C LEU A 18 -2.57 0.44 1.19
N ILE A 19 -1.56 0.84 0.42
CA ILE A 19 -1.28 0.27 -0.91
C ILE A 19 -0.27 -0.87 -0.78
N ALA A 20 -0.60 -2.01 -1.37
CA ALA A 20 0.32 -3.12 -1.55
C ALA A 20 0.35 -3.52 -3.03
N PHE A 21 1.53 -3.37 -3.65
CA PHE A 21 1.72 -3.80 -5.03
C PHE A 21 1.70 -5.33 -5.12
N THR A 22 0.96 -5.90 -6.06
CA THR A 22 0.87 -7.34 -6.30
C THR A 22 2.05 -7.85 -7.12
N ASN A 23 2.50 -7.02 -8.06
CA ASN A 23 3.65 -7.23 -8.93
C ASN A 23 4.61 -6.04 -8.87
N GLY A 24 5.80 -6.20 -9.42
CA GLY A 24 6.86 -5.20 -9.41
C GLY A 24 8.19 -5.85 -9.76
N GLN A 25 9.26 -5.06 -9.76
CA GLN A 25 10.59 -5.61 -10.00
C GLN A 25 11.05 -6.48 -8.83
N THR A 26 11.91 -7.44 -9.13
CA THR A 26 12.45 -8.42 -8.17
C THR A 26 13.97 -8.32 -8.10
N GLY A 27 14.58 -9.06 -7.18
CA GLY A 27 16.01 -9.11 -6.96
C GLY A 27 16.41 -8.36 -5.69
N VAL A 28 17.08 -9.05 -4.77
CA VAL A 28 17.46 -8.53 -3.45
C VAL A 28 18.33 -7.27 -3.50
N THR A 29 19.11 -7.07 -4.57
CA THR A 29 19.95 -5.89 -4.78
C THR A 29 19.33 -4.85 -5.70
N ASN A 30 18.13 -5.09 -6.24
CA ASN A 30 17.47 -4.16 -7.13
C ASN A 30 16.85 -3.02 -6.30
N PRO A 31 17.26 -1.74 -6.49
CA PRO A 31 16.65 -0.63 -5.78
C PRO A 31 15.15 -0.49 -6.11
N GLU A 32 14.72 -0.92 -7.28
CA GLU A 32 13.32 -0.86 -7.72
C GLU A 32 12.48 -2.06 -7.24
N ARG A 33 13.04 -2.92 -6.39
CA ARG A 33 12.35 -4.09 -5.85
C ARG A 33 11.07 -3.69 -5.11
N GLN A 34 9.94 -4.23 -5.55
CA GLN A 34 8.64 -3.99 -4.90
C GLN A 34 7.63 -5.08 -5.25
N GLY A 35 6.65 -5.24 -4.36
CA GLY A 35 5.47 -6.05 -4.59
C GLY A 35 5.46 -7.36 -3.79
N LEU A 36 4.26 -7.93 -3.64
CA LEU A 36 4.05 -9.21 -2.99
C LEU A 36 4.78 -10.35 -3.74
N ASN A 37 4.86 -10.28 -5.07
CA ASN A 37 5.69 -11.18 -5.87
C ASN A 37 7.16 -11.13 -5.45
N ALA A 38 7.73 -9.94 -5.28
CA ALA A 38 9.12 -9.78 -4.86
C ALA A 38 9.31 -10.31 -3.44
N ALA A 39 8.32 -10.12 -2.54
CA ALA A 39 8.38 -10.66 -1.20
C ALA A 39 8.46 -12.18 -1.17
N ILE A 40 7.64 -12.85 -1.98
CA ILE A 40 7.63 -14.31 -2.10
C ILE A 40 8.91 -14.82 -2.76
N LEU A 41 9.35 -14.19 -3.85
CA LEU A 41 10.48 -14.67 -4.66
C LEU A 41 11.85 -14.39 -4.03
N ASP A 42 12.00 -13.23 -3.40
CA ASP A 42 13.29 -12.79 -2.84
C ASP A 42 13.40 -13.07 -1.33
N GLY A 43 12.30 -13.45 -0.66
CA GLY A 43 12.29 -13.79 0.78
C GLY A 43 12.46 -12.60 1.73
N ILE A 44 12.31 -11.37 1.25
CA ILE A 44 12.40 -10.13 2.04
C ILE A 44 10.99 -9.51 2.15
N PRO A 45 10.59 -8.88 3.28
CA PRO A 45 9.27 -8.27 3.41
C PRO A 45 8.87 -7.35 2.24
N PRO A 46 7.56 -7.25 1.92
CA PRO A 46 7.08 -6.33 0.91
C PRO A 46 7.18 -4.87 1.40
N LEU A 47 7.35 -3.95 0.46
CA LEU A 47 7.22 -2.52 0.71
C LEU A 47 5.75 -2.13 0.52
N ASN A 48 5.01 -2.07 1.64
CA ASN A 48 3.67 -1.52 1.70
C ASN A 48 3.74 0.00 1.93
N ILE A 49 2.82 0.74 1.33
CA ILE A 49 2.77 2.20 1.40
C ILE A 49 1.55 2.60 2.23
N LEU A 50 1.78 3.29 3.35
CA LEU A 50 0.72 3.86 4.17
C LEU A 50 0.37 5.25 3.64
N LYS A 51 -0.92 5.59 3.60
CA LYS A 51 -1.36 6.94 3.26
C LYS A 51 -1.01 7.94 4.37
N GLU A 52 -1.12 7.52 5.62
CA GLU A 52 -0.73 8.33 6.77
C GLU A 52 0.08 7.50 7.75
N ILE A 53 1.04 8.16 8.42
CA ILE A 53 1.87 7.56 9.47
C ILE A 53 1.64 8.29 10.79
N PRO A 54 1.86 7.65 11.95
CA PRO A 54 1.65 8.28 13.24
C PRO A 54 2.79 9.26 13.55
N GLU A 55 2.75 10.43 12.92
CA GLU A 55 3.62 11.57 13.19
C GLU A 55 2.86 12.74 13.85
N GLN A 56 3.59 13.70 14.43
CA GLN A 56 3.00 14.79 15.22
C GLN A 56 1.98 15.60 14.43
N THR A 57 2.20 15.78 13.13
CA THR A 57 1.36 16.55 12.20
C THR A 57 0.09 15.82 11.78
N SER A 58 0.04 14.50 11.92
CA SER A 58 -1.03 13.65 11.39
C SER A 58 -1.63 12.69 12.43
N GLN A 59 -1.42 13.01 13.72
CA GLN A 59 -1.84 12.17 14.85
C GLN A 59 -3.33 11.83 14.89
N PHE A 60 -4.19 12.64 14.24
CA PHE A 60 -5.63 12.43 14.18
C PHE A 60 -6.11 11.79 12.88
N ASP A 61 -5.25 11.74 11.87
CA ASP A 61 -5.56 11.16 10.55
C ASP A 61 -5.09 9.69 10.47
N TYR A 62 -4.10 9.32 11.29
CA TYR A 62 -3.63 7.94 11.38
C TYR A 62 -4.66 6.97 12.01
N SER A 63 -4.77 5.78 11.42
CA SER A 63 -5.45 4.62 12.01
C SER A 63 -4.55 3.39 12.05
N PRO A 64 -4.55 2.60 13.15
CA PRO A 64 -3.90 1.29 13.21
C PRO A 64 -4.67 0.18 12.48
N LEU A 65 -5.81 0.50 11.86
CA LEU A 65 -6.61 -0.40 11.06
C LEU A 65 -6.59 0.06 9.60
N TRP A 66 -6.07 -0.78 8.71
CA TRP A 66 -5.92 -0.45 7.30
C TRP A 66 -6.82 -1.27 6.39
N ASP A 67 -7.50 -0.59 5.47
CA ASP A 67 -8.06 -1.26 4.29
C ASP A 67 -6.94 -1.39 3.25
N ILE A 68 -6.68 -2.61 2.77
CA ILE A 68 -5.68 -2.85 1.73
C ILE A 68 -6.25 -2.51 0.35
N HIS A 69 -5.49 -1.72 -0.40
CA HIS A 69 -5.67 -1.45 -1.81
C HIS A 69 -4.56 -2.19 -2.57
N LEU A 70 -4.91 -3.34 -3.16
CA LEU A 70 -3.99 -4.09 -4.00
C LEU A 70 -3.86 -3.39 -5.34
N GLU A 71 -2.62 -3.06 -5.70
CA GLU A 71 -2.28 -2.36 -6.93
C GLU A 71 -1.40 -3.24 -7.82
N THR A 72 -1.64 -3.21 -9.12
CA THR A 72 -0.93 -4.04 -10.09
C THR A 72 -0.43 -3.17 -11.23
N TRP A 73 0.87 -3.19 -11.51
CA TRP A 73 1.43 -2.63 -12.74
C TRP A 73 0.86 -3.35 -13.95
N THR A 74 0.45 -2.59 -14.95
CA THR A 74 -0.02 -3.15 -16.22
C THR A 74 1.12 -3.82 -16.98
N ASN A 75 0.79 -4.79 -17.85
CA ASN A 75 1.78 -5.43 -18.71
C ASN A 75 2.52 -4.42 -19.61
N ALA A 76 1.84 -3.35 -20.03
CA ALA A 76 2.44 -2.28 -20.83
C ALA A 76 3.50 -1.51 -20.03
N ALA A 77 3.19 -1.10 -18.80
CA ALA A 77 4.15 -0.43 -17.92
C ALA A 77 5.36 -1.32 -17.61
N VAL A 78 5.12 -2.61 -17.31
CA VAL A 78 6.19 -3.58 -17.06
C VAL A 78 7.08 -3.77 -18.30
N SER A 79 6.49 -3.92 -19.48
CA SER A 79 7.26 -4.09 -20.72
C SER A 79 8.09 -2.87 -21.09
N ALA A 80 7.61 -1.67 -20.71
CA ALA A 80 8.30 -0.41 -20.90
C ALA A 80 9.32 -0.09 -19.78
N GLY A 81 9.44 -0.93 -18.75
CA GLY A 81 10.32 -0.69 -17.59
C GLY A 81 9.86 0.47 -16.69
N LEU A 82 8.59 0.85 -16.76
CA LEU A 82 8.01 1.95 -15.98
C LEU A 82 7.54 1.52 -14.59
N ASN A 83 7.56 0.22 -14.28
CA ASN A 83 7.20 -0.35 -12.99
C ASN A 83 8.30 -0.13 -11.95
N VAL A 84 8.61 1.13 -11.65
CA VAL A 84 9.61 1.57 -10.67
C VAL A 84 8.99 1.68 -9.28
N ARG A 85 9.83 1.58 -8.24
CA ARG A 85 9.42 1.54 -6.85
C ARG A 85 8.70 2.82 -6.44
N GLN A 86 7.51 2.64 -5.89
CA GLN A 86 6.72 3.71 -5.28
C GLN A 86 6.91 3.70 -3.76
N THR A 87 7.04 4.88 -3.17
CA THR A 87 7.19 5.06 -1.71
C THR A 87 6.19 6.05 -1.13
N ASP A 88 5.43 6.73 -1.99
CA ASP A 88 4.45 7.74 -1.62
C ASP A 88 3.06 7.30 -2.10
N PHE A 89 2.05 7.49 -1.25
CA PHE A 89 0.71 7.00 -1.52
C PHE A 89 0.05 7.75 -2.69
N SER A 90 0.23 9.06 -2.76
CA SER A 90 -0.36 9.88 -3.82
C SER A 90 0.29 9.60 -5.17
N ALA A 91 1.61 9.42 -5.20
CA ALA A 91 2.35 9.05 -6.41
C ALA A 91 1.95 7.66 -6.93
N ALA A 92 1.73 6.69 -6.03
CA ALA A 92 1.21 5.37 -6.41
C ALA A 92 -0.22 5.48 -7.00
N ALA A 93 -1.12 6.21 -6.33
CA ALA A 93 -2.48 6.43 -6.84
C ALA A 93 -2.51 7.15 -8.21
N GLU A 94 -1.54 8.02 -8.49
CA GLU A 94 -1.38 8.65 -9.80
C GLU A 94 -1.01 7.65 -10.91
N GLN A 95 -0.31 6.56 -10.60
CA GLN A 95 -0.02 5.49 -11.57
C GLN A 95 -1.29 4.81 -12.07
N VAL A 96 -2.30 4.69 -11.21
CA VAL A 96 -3.63 4.21 -11.62
C VAL A 96 -4.32 5.21 -12.53
N THR A 97 -4.27 6.49 -12.16
CA THR A 97 -4.94 7.58 -12.92
C THR A 97 -4.31 7.76 -14.30
N SER A 98 -3.00 7.55 -14.43
CA SER A 98 -2.25 7.57 -15.69
C SER A 98 -2.34 6.27 -16.50
N GLY A 99 -3.01 5.24 -15.98
CA GLY A 99 -3.21 3.94 -16.65
C GLY A 99 -1.97 3.04 -16.64
N LEU A 100 -0.94 3.37 -15.87
CA LEU A 100 0.25 2.55 -15.70
C LEU A 100 0.01 1.40 -14.72
N ALA A 101 -0.88 1.60 -13.75
CA ALA A 101 -1.31 0.60 -12.79
C ALA A 101 -2.84 0.45 -12.74
N THR A 102 -3.32 -0.58 -12.04
CA THR A 102 -4.73 -0.95 -11.91
C THR A 102 -4.95 -1.64 -10.55
N GLY A 103 -6.19 -2.00 -10.21
CA GLY A 103 -6.48 -2.76 -8.99
C GLY A 103 -5.90 -4.19 -9.01
N PHE A 104 -6.32 -5.04 -8.07
CA PHE A 104 -5.76 -6.39 -7.89
C PHE A 104 -5.71 -7.23 -9.18
N ARG A 105 -6.76 -7.18 -9.99
CA ARG A 105 -6.79 -7.87 -11.29
C ARG A 105 -6.46 -6.86 -12.38
N ALA A 106 -5.76 -7.29 -13.42
CA ALA A 106 -5.49 -6.45 -14.58
C ALA A 106 -6.79 -5.84 -15.14
N GLY A 107 -6.87 -4.51 -15.20
CA GLY A 107 -8.06 -3.77 -15.65
C GLY A 107 -9.15 -3.60 -14.58
N ALA A 108 -8.96 -4.07 -13.36
CA ALA A 108 -9.88 -3.82 -12.25
C ALA A 108 -9.76 -2.37 -11.75
N GLN A 109 -10.87 -1.84 -11.26
CA GLN A 109 -10.87 -0.54 -10.59
C GLN A 109 -9.99 -0.62 -9.32
N PHE A 110 -9.17 0.41 -9.12
CA PHE A 110 -8.44 0.58 -7.87
C PHE A 110 -9.38 0.95 -6.72
N GLY A 111 -9.17 0.35 -5.56
CA GLY A 111 -9.99 0.56 -4.38
C GLY A 111 -9.74 -0.51 -3.31
N PRO A 112 -10.51 -0.46 -2.22
CA PRO A 112 -10.41 -1.45 -1.15
C PRO A 112 -10.59 -2.87 -1.68
N SER A 113 -9.64 -3.74 -1.39
CA SER A 113 -9.57 -5.10 -1.94
C SER A 113 -10.30 -6.14 -1.08
N GLY A 114 -10.96 -5.69 0.00
CA GLY A 114 -11.72 -6.55 0.92
C GLY A 114 -10.88 -7.20 2.03
N PHE A 115 -9.58 -6.90 2.10
CA PHE A 115 -8.70 -7.32 3.19
C PHE A 115 -8.45 -6.17 4.16
N ILE A 116 -8.52 -6.48 5.45
CA ILE A 116 -8.27 -5.53 6.53
C ILE A 116 -7.03 -6.00 7.28
N VAL A 117 -6.07 -5.09 7.47
CA VAL A 117 -4.92 -5.32 8.35
C VAL A 117 -5.14 -4.54 9.63
N ASN A 118 -5.18 -5.25 10.75
CA ASN A 118 -5.09 -4.66 12.08
C ASN A 118 -3.62 -4.76 12.53
N CYS A 119 -2.92 -3.64 12.56
CA CYS A 119 -1.60 -3.53 13.19
C CYS A 119 -1.73 -2.58 14.38
N PRO A 120 -2.08 -3.10 15.57
CA PRO A 120 -2.18 -2.26 16.75
C PRO A 120 -0.84 -1.55 16.99
N VAL A 121 -0.90 -0.30 17.42
CA VAL A 121 0.29 0.43 17.86
C VAL A 121 0.91 -0.34 19.02
N VAL A 122 2.16 -0.80 18.85
CA VAL A 122 2.94 -1.43 19.90
C VAL A 122 3.98 -0.42 20.37
N SER A 123 3.81 0.13 21.57
CA SER A 123 4.88 0.86 22.26
C SER A 123 5.74 -0.13 23.02
N LEU A 124 7.07 -0.04 22.84
CA LEU A 124 8.02 -0.64 23.74
C LEU A 124 8.42 0.44 24.74
N ASP A 125 7.86 0.38 25.95
CA ASP A 125 8.38 1.14 27.07
C ASP A 125 9.74 0.55 27.44
N VAL A 126 10.81 1.11 26.86
CA VAL A 126 12.15 0.90 27.39
C VAL A 126 12.19 1.62 28.73
N ASN A 127 12.05 0.88 29.82
CA ASN A 127 12.43 1.38 31.13
C ASN A 127 13.96 1.42 31.15
N PRO A 128 14.62 2.60 31.10
CA PRO A 128 16.08 2.67 31.14
C PRO A 128 16.65 2.19 32.50
N GLY A 129 15.82 1.73 33.43
CA GLY A 129 16.20 1.25 34.75
C GLY A 129 15.63 -0.10 35.19
N GLY A 130 15.14 -0.98 34.30
CA GLY A 130 14.66 -2.31 34.71
C GLY A 130 14.51 -3.32 33.58
#